data_AF-A0AAW4ZI84-F1
#
_entry.id   AF-A0AAW4ZI84-F1
#
_cell.length_a   1.000
_cell.length_b   1.000
_cell.length_c   1.000
_cell.angle_alpha   90.00
_cell.angle_beta   90.00
_cell.angle_gamma   90.00
#
_symmetry.space_group_name_H-M   'P 1'
#
loop_
_entity.id
_entity.type
_entity.pdbx_description
1 polymer ?
#
loop_
_entity_poly.entity_id
_entity_poly.type
_entity_poly.pdbx_seq_one_letter_code
_entity_poly.pdbx_strand_id
1 'polypeptide(L)'
;MTKRLVYIFNPEHDMALASGETNYMAPASARQMASDLALLPMWYAEAGSAVLAPSAYNADFLKTKSELLGMDVALLTEPEVADGKDRKFSPWGWDPALRRRLMTLGAGQTELPSADYMNILREHSHRLQAVKLLPGLRLNEYFCGESFYLSTLAECSAFVEGREACLLKAPLSGSGKGLNWCKGIFTTFISGWCARVVASQGGVVGEPIYNKVEDFAMEFYADGRGRVVFAGYSVFHTGGSGRYAGNDLLSDEKILQKLSAYVPQEEFIRLRTRLEEELSALFGGFYHGYLGVDMMICHFPDEAPVYRIHPCVEINLRMNMGVVARFLTDRYLAADAEGVFRIDYYPLAGQALEEHRQMSASFPLSVENNRVCAGYLPLVPVTSQSRYRVFLRCD
;
A
#
# COMPACT_ATOMS: atom_id res chain seq x y z
N MET A 1 -7.92 -2.38 -31.54
CA MET A 1 -7.34 -1.20 -30.87
C MET A 1 -7.06 -1.61 -29.43
N THR A 2 -5.87 -1.31 -28.89
CA THR A 2 -5.56 -1.54 -27.47
C THR A 2 -6.34 -0.53 -26.62
N LYS A 3 -7.10 -1.02 -25.64
CA LYS A 3 -7.87 -0.17 -24.72
C LYS A 3 -6.94 0.76 -23.95
N ARG A 4 -7.34 2.01 -23.76
CA ARG A 4 -6.57 2.97 -22.96
C ARG A 4 -6.69 2.62 -21.47
N LEU A 5 -5.57 2.49 -20.77
CA LEU A 5 -5.58 2.29 -19.32
C LEU A 5 -5.98 3.58 -18.60
N VAL A 6 -6.84 3.45 -17.58
CA VAL A 6 -7.28 4.56 -16.72
C VAL A 6 -6.97 4.22 -15.28
N TYR A 7 -6.02 4.93 -14.70
CA TYR A 7 -5.60 4.74 -13.32
C TYR A 7 -6.42 5.61 -12.36
N ILE A 8 -6.70 5.08 -11.17
CA ILE A 8 -7.56 5.73 -10.19
C ILE A 8 -6.94 5.57 -8.81
N PHE A 9 -6.85 6.64 -8.04
CA PHE A 9 -6.46 6.56 -6.63
C PHE A 9 -7.70 6.49 -5.74
N ASN A 10 -7.94 5.34 -5.10
CA ASN A 10 -8.98 5.09 -4.10
C ASN A 10 -8.37 4.51 -2.82
N PRO A 11 -7.71 5.32 -1.98
CA PRO A 11 -6.98 4.87 -0.79
C PRO A 11 -7.87 4.24 0.29
N GLU A 12 -9.19 4.43 0.21
CA GLU A 12 -10.19 3.81 1.07
C GLU A 12 -10.48 2.34 0.76
N HIS A 13 -9.88 1.79 -0.30
CA HIS A 13 -10.15 0.45 -0.83
C HIS A 13 -10.31 -0.64 0.25
N ASP A 14 -9.34 -0.78 1.17
CA ASP A 14 -9.40 -1.84 2.19
C ASP A 14 -10.59 -1.66 3.14
N MET A 15 -10.99 -0.41 3.41
CA MET A 15 -12.16 -0.10 4.24
C MET A 15 -13.46 -0.39 3.49
N ALA A 16 -13.48 -0.13 2.18
CA ALA A 16 -14.61 -0.46 1.30
C ALA A 16 -14.77 -1.98 1.16
N LEU A 17 -13.67 -2.72 0.99
CA LEU A 17 -13.68 -4.19 1.02
C LEU A 17 -14.13 -4.73 2.38
N ALA A 18 -13.67 -4.15 3.48
CA ALA A 18 -14.09 -4.55 4.82
C ALA A 18 -15.61 -4.43 5.01
N SER A 19 -16.21 -3.34 4.53
CA SER A 19 -17.67 -3.13 4.53
C SER A 19 -18.39 -4.07 3.56
N GLY A 20 -17.88 -4.22 2.34
CA GLY A 20 -18.51 -5.00 1.27
C GLY A 20 -19.73 -4.31 0.64
N GLU A 21 -20.11 -3.12 1.09
CA GLU A 21 -21.29 -2.41 0.60
C GLU A 21 -20.99 -1.64 -0.70
N THR A 22 -21.94 -1.69 -1.64
CA THR A 22 -21.84 -0.91 -2.89
C THR A 22 -22.02 0.59 -2.69
N ASN A 23 -22.62 1.02 -1.57
CA ASN A 23 -22.85 2.42 -1.21
C ASN A 23 -21.92 2.88 -0.08
N TYR A 24 -20.81 2.17 0.15
CA TYR A 24 -19.88 2.50 1.22
C TYR A 24 -19.40 3.95 1.11
N MET A 25 -19.52 4.69 2.20
CA MET A 25 -18.98 6.05 2.32
C MET A 25 -17.78 6.04 3.26
N ALA A 26 -16.58 6.19 2.69
CA ALA A 26 -15.35 6.26 3.48
C ALA A 26 -15.37 7.46 4.44
N PRO A 27 -14.67 7.41 5.59
CA PRO A 27 -14.56 8.55 6.50
C PRO A 27 -14.00 9.80 5.82
N ALA A 28 -14.33 10.98 6.35
CA ALA A 28 -13.94 12.26 5.77
C ALA A 28 -12.42 12.37 5.50
N SER A 29 -11.59 11.86 6.40
CA SER A 29 -10.13 11.88 6.22
C SER A 29 -9.65 11.05 5.01
N ALA A 30 -10.30 9.91 4.74
CA ALA A 30 -9.95 9.05 3.61
C ALA A 30 -10.40 9.68 2.29
N ARG A 31 -11.61 10.27 2.25
CA ARG A 31 -12.08 11.04 1.09
C ARG A 31 -11.20 12.25 0.80
N GLN A 32 -10.72 12.94 1.84
CA GLN A 32 -9.76 14.03 1.70
C GLN A 32 -8.45 13.54 1.10
N MET A 33 -7.91 12.41 1.55
CA MET A 33 -6.71 11.81 0.95
C MET A 33 -6.93 11.41 -0.51
N ALA A 34 -8.08 10.80 -0.84
CA ALA A 34 -8.43 10.44 -2.21
C ALA A 34 -8.46 11.67 -3.13
N SER A 35 -9.02 12.78 -2.64
CA SER A 35 -9.07 14.06 -3.36
C SER A 35 -7.68 14.70 -3.50
N ASP A 36 -6.94 14.84 -2.40
CA ASP A 36 -5.63 15.51 -2.38
C ASP A 36 -4.61 14.75 -3.23
N LEU A 37 -4.68 13.43 -3.24
CA LEU A 37 -3.70 12.57 -3.89
C LEU A 37 -4.22 11.97 -5.21
N ALA A 38 -5.28 12.51 -5.79
CA ALA A 38 -5.94 11.97 -6.98
C ALA A 38 -4.99 11.78 -8.18
N LEU A 39 -3.95 12.62 -8.29
CA LEU A 39 -2.93 12.53 -9.34
C LEU A 39 -1.76 11.59 -9.02
N LEU A 40 -1.66 11.02 -7.82
CA LEU A 40 -0.59 10.07 -7.47
C LEU A 40 -0.40 8.94 -8.51
N PRO A 41 -1.45 8.43 -9.20
CA PRO A 41 -1.26 7.40 -10.20
C PRO A 41 -0.40 7.78 -11.40
N MET A 42 -0.23 9.07 -11.70
CA MET A 42 0.58 9.50 -12.86
C MET A 42 2.04 9.04 -12.77
N TRP A 43 2.54 8.77 -11.56
CA TRP A 43 3.91 8.34 -11.28
C TRP A 43 4.16 6.85 -11.53
N TYR A 44 3.11 6.04 -11.67
CA TYR A 44 3.27 4.61 -12.00
C TYR A 44 2.50 4.19 -13.25
N ALA A 45 1.65 5.07 -13.76
CA ALA A 45 0.89 4.89 -14.97
C ALA A 45 1.77 4.57 -16.19
N GLU A 46 1.31 3.66 -17.04
CA GLU A 46 1.98 3.32 -18.30
C GLU A 46 1.87 4.47 -19.32
N ALA A 47 2.82 4.56 -20.26
CA ALA A 47 2.78 5.54 -21.34
C ALA A 47 1.50 5.38 -22.19
N GLY A 48 0.90 6.48 -22.59
CA GLY A 48 -0.34 6.55 -23.36
C GLY A 48 -1.62 6.37 -22.51
N SER A 49 -1.50 6.15 -21.21
CA SER A 49 -2.63 5.97 -20.30
C SER A 49 -3.22 7.29 -19.82
N ALA A 50 -4.22 7.23 -18.92
CA ALA A 50 -4.80 8.37 -18.28
C ALA A 50 -4.97 8.17 -16.76
N VAL A 51 -5.05 9.27 -16.01
CA VAL A 51 -5.38 9.28 -14.59
C VAL A 51 -6.73 9.96 -14.39
N LEU A 52 -7.64 9.29 -13.68
CA LEU A 52 -8.93 9.84 -13.32
C LEU A 52 -8.80 10.74 -12.08
N ALA A 53 -9.06 12.03 -12.24
CA ALA A 53 -9.06 12.99 -11.14
C ALA A 53 -10.34 13.85 -11.13
N PRO A 54 -10.74 14.43 -9.99
CA PRO A 54 -12.06 15.05 -9.84
C PRO A 54 -12.21 16.38 -10.59
N SER A 55 -11.13 16.99 -11.08
CA SER A 55 -11.19 18.32 -11.68
C SER A 55 -10.10 18.61 -12.70
N ALA A 56 -10.43 19.44 -13.68
CA ALA A 56 -9.52 20.01 -14.67
C ALA A 56 -8.42 20.91 -14.06
N TYR A 57 -8.57 21.37 -12.81
CA TYR A 57 -7.49 22.11 -12.10
C TYR A 57 -6.19 21.30 -11.98
N ASN A 58 -6.27 19.98 -12.12
CA ASN A 58 -5.11 19.08 -12.12
C ASN A 58 -4.29 19.13 -13.42
N ALA A 59 -4.83 19.71 -14.51
CA ALA A 59 -4.22 19.67 -15.84
C ALA A 59 -2.87 20.40 -15.90
N ASP A 60 -2.76 21.56 -15.25
CA ASP A 60 -1.54 22.37 -15.27
C ASP A 60 -0.37 21.68 -14.56
N PHE A 61 -0.64 21.13 -13.37
CA PHE A 61 0.35 20.34 -12.64
C PHE A 61 0.79 19.12 -13.45
N LEU A 62 -0.17 18.35 -13.97
CA LEU A 62 0.13 17.16 -14.77
C LEU A 62 0.99 17.53 -15.98
N LYS A 63 0.59 18.56 -16.74
CA LYS A 63 1.36 19.04 -17.90
C LYS A 63 2.78 19.43 -17.52
N THR A 64 2.94 20.25 -16.48
CA THR A 64 4.25 20.72 -16.01
C THR A 64 5.16 19.56 -15.62
N LYS A 65 4.63 18.55 -14.91
CA LYS A 65 5.43 17.37 -14.51
C LYS A 65 5.72 16.45 -15.69
N SER A 66 4.76 16.26 -16.60
CA SER A 66 4.95 15.49 -17.82
C SER A 66 6.03 16.07 -18.72
N GLU A 67 6.07 17.39 -18.90
CA GLU A 67 7.12 18.06 -19.69
C GLU A 67 8.48 17.97 -18.99
N LEU A 68 8.53 18.15 -17.67
CA LEU A 68 9.77 18.08 -16.89
C LEU A 68 10.41 16.69 -16.89
N LEU A 69 9.60 15.63 -16.82
CA LEU A 69 10.07 14.25 -16.60
C LEU A 69 9.74 13.30 -17.77
N GLY A 70 9.30 13.83 -18.91
CA GLY A 70 9.02 13.04 -20.11
C GLY A 70 7.89 12.02 -19.95
N MET A 71 6.82 12.37 -19.23
CA MET A 71 5.70 11.46 -18.97
C MET A 71 4.65 11.55 -20.08
N ASP A 72 4.15 10.39 -20.54
CA ASP A 72 3.01 10.31 -21.47
C ASP A 72 1.78 9.76 -20.73
N VAL A 73 1.11 10.66 -20.00
CA VAL A 73 -0.09 10.38 -19.23
C VAL A 73 -1.03 11.55 -19.42
N ALA A 74 -2.32 11.31 -19.68
CA ALA A 74 -3.32 12.40 -19.72
C ALA A 74 -4.19 12.45 -18.47
N LEU A 75 -4.80 13.61 -18.26
CA LEU A 75 -5.90 13.77 -17.33
C LEU A 75 -7.19 13.20 -17.95
N LEU A 76 -7.97 12.49 -17.13
CA LEU A 76 -9.37 12.19 -17.39
C LEU A 76 -10.20 12.74 -16.23
N THR A 77 -11.26 13.47 -16.51
CA THR A 77 -12.22 13.92 -15.49
C THR A 77 -13.44 13.00 -15.44
N GLU A 78 -14.17 13.03 -14.32
CA GLU A 78 -15.36 12.20 -14.13
C GLU A 78 -16.43 12.33 -15.23
N PRO A 79 -16.79 13.54 -15.72
CA PRO A 79 -17.76 13.69 -16.81
C PRO A 79 -17.33 12.98 -18.09
N GLU A 80 -16.02 12.97 -18.38
CA GLU A 80 -15.47 12.36 -19.59
C GLU A 80 -15.47 10.83 -19.52
N VAL A 81 -15.79 10.21 -18.38
CA VAL A 81 -15.84 8.75 -18.21
C VAL A 81 -16.84 8.10 -19.16
N ALA A 82 -17.97 8.75 -19.42
CA ALA A 82 -19.01 8.25 -20.33
C ALA A 82 -18.64 8.37 -21.82
N ASP A 83 -17.74 9.31 -22.17
CA ASP A 83 -17.47 9.68 -23.57
C ASP A 83 -16.48 8.75 -24.28
N GLY A 84 -15.66 8.01 -23.51
CA GLY A 84 -14.65 7.14 -24.08
C GLY A 84 -15.11 5.69 -24.19
N LYS A 85 -15.13 5.19 -25.42
CA LYS A 85 -15.17 3.75 -25.69
C LYS A 85 -13.78 3.14 -25.45
N ASP A 86 -13.71 1.85 -25.16
CA ASP A 86 -12.46 1.08 -25.08
C ASP A 86 -11.50 1.51 -23.95
N ARG A 87 -11.96 1.56 -22.70
CA ARG A 87 -11.15 1.90 -21.51
C ARG A 87 -10.94 0.67 -20.63
N LYS A 88 -9.74 0.54 -20.07
CA LYS A 88 -9.46 -0.48 -19.05
C LYS A 88 -9.08 0.22 -17.75
N PHE A 89 -9.87 0.03 -16.72
CA PHE A 89 -9.61 0.67 -15.43
C PHE A 89 -8.58 -0.13 -14.63
N SER A 90 -7.62 0.58 -14.03
CA SER A 90 -6.57 0.04 -13.15
C SER A 90 -6.54 0.89 -11.87
N PRO A 91 -7.49 0.66 -10.95
CA PRO A 91 -7.54 1.43 -9.72
C PRO A 91 -6.43 1.03 -8.75
N TRP A 92 -6.27 1.83 -7.69
CA TRP A 92 -5.42 1.48 -6.55
C TRP A 92 -5.82 0.10 -6.03
N GLY A 93 -7.11 -0.15 -5.83
CA GLY A 93 -7.66 -1.49 -5.63
C GLY A 93 -9.13 -1.58 -6.06
N TRP A 94 -9.62 -2.77 -6.40
CA TRP A 94 -11.00 -2.97 -6.84
C TRP A 94 -11.94 -3.26 -5.69
N ASP A 95 -12.94 -2.41 -5.46
CA ASP A 95 -13.98 -2.65 -4.45
C ASP A 95 -15.40 -2.41 -5.00
N PRO A 96 -16.45 -2.92 -4.32
CA PRO A 96 -17.83 -2.76 -4.78
C PRO A 96 -18.29 -1.30 -4.91
N ALA A 97 -17.78 -0.39 -4.08
CA ALA A 97 -18.17 1.02 -4.10
C ALA A 97 -17.54 1.75 -5.30
N LEU A 98 -16.26 1.51 -5.59
CA LEU A 98 -15.61 2.03 -6.79
C LEU A 98 -16.27 1.48 -8.06
N ARG A 99 -16.57 0.17 -8.10
CA ARG A 99 -17.28 -0.43 -9.23
C ARG A 99 -18.61 0.28 -9.48
N ARG A 100 -19.40 0.53 -8.43
CA ARG A 100 -20.66 1.28 -8.54
C ARG A 100 -20.43 2.70 -9.03
N ARG A 101 -19.43 3.42 -8.49
CA ARG A 101 -19.09 4.78 -8.91
C ARG A 101 -18.77 4.82 -10.41
N LEU A 102 -17.94 3.92 -10.92
CA LEU A 102 -17.61 3.87 -12.34
C LEU A 102 -18.84 3.55 -13.22
N MET A 103 -19.74 2.66 -12.78
CA MET A 103 -21.00 2.43 -13.48
C MET A 103 -21.87 3.70 -13.54
N THR A 104 -21.97 4.44 -12.44
CA THR A 104 -22.72 5.71 -12.39
C THR A 104 -22.11 6.78 -13.30
N LEU A 105 -20.79 6.76 -13.47
CA LEU A 105 -20.06 7.63 -14.40
C LEU A 105 -20.15 7.17 -15.87
N GLY A 106 -20.87 6.10 -16.17
CA GLY A 106 -21.12 5.63 -17.54
C GLY A 106 -20.14 4.57 -18.05
N ALA A 107 -19.28 3.99 -17.19
CA ALA A 107 -18.42 2.89 -17.60
C ALA A 107 -19.24 1.64 -17.99
N GLY A 108 -18.88 1.02 -19.11
CA GLY A 108 -19.53 -0.20 -19.59
C GLY A 108 -19.35 -1.37 -18.62
N GLN A 109 -20.42 -2.14 -18.39
CA GLN A 109 -20.38 -3.26 -17.43
C GLN A 109 -19.34 -4.33 -17.77
N THR A 110 -19.06 -4.54 -19.05
CA THR A 110 -18.06 -5.51 -19.54
C THR A 110 -16.62 -5.04 -19.33
N GLU A 111 -16.41 -3.78 -18.94
CA GLU A 111 -15.10 -3.18 -18.66
C GLU A 111 -14.77 -3.24 -17.15
N LEU A 112 -15.73 -3.67 -16.33
CA LEU A 112 -15.65 -3.70 -14.88
C LEU A 112 -15.61 -5.15 -14.37
N PRO A 113 -14.96 -5.43 -13.22
CA PRO A 113 -14.97 -6.76 -12.64
C PRO A 113 -16.39 -7.24 -12.29
N SER A 114 -16.58 -8.56 -12.31
CA SER A 114 -17.84 -9.19 -11.89
C SER A 114 -18.04 -9.09 -10.37
N ALA A 115 -19.27 -9.28 -9.90
CA ALA A 115 -19.55 -9.37 -8.47
C ALA A 115 -18.83 -10.57 -7.83
N ASP A 116 -18.75 -11.70 -8.54
CA ASP A 116 -18.04 -12.89 -8.05
C ASP A 116 -16.55 -12.63 -7.88
N TYR A 117 -15.92 -11.93 -8.84
CA TYR A 117 -14.53 -11.52 -8.69
C TYR A 117 -14.32 -10.63 -7.46
N MET A 118 -15.24 -9.71 -7.17
CA MET A 118 -15.16 -8.86 -5.97
C MET A 118 -15.22 -9.67 -4.68
N ASN A 119 -16.05 -10.73 -4.63
CA ASN A 119 -16.12 -11.62 -3.48
C ASN A 119 -14.81 -12.41 -3.31
N ILE A 120 -14.26 -12.96 -4.40
CA ILE A 120 -12.97 -13.66 -4.41
C ILE A 120 -11.87 -12.71 -3.93
N LEU A 121 -11.81 -11.49 -4.47
CA LEU A 121 -10.81 -10.49 -4.07
C LEU A 121 -10.94 -10.15 -2.59
N ARG A 122 -12.16 -9.93 -2.07
CA ARG A 122 -12.38 -9.65 -0.63
C ARG A 122 -11.88 -10.79 0.26
N GLU A 123 -12.16 -12.04 -0.11
CA GLU A 123 -11.70 -13.23 0.63
C GLU A 123 -10.16 -13.35 0.64
N HIS A 124 -9.53 -13.02 -0.49
CA HIS A 124 -8.08 -13.16 -0.64
C HIS A 124 -7.29 -11.94 -0.15
N SER A 125 -7.91 -10.75 -0.04
CA SER A 125 -7.32 -9.58 0.63
C SER A 125 -7.35 -9.68 2.16
N HIS A 126 -7.99 -10.72 2.71
CA HIS A 126 -8.16 -10.92 4.13
C HIS A 126 -6.83 -11.36 4.78
N ARG A 127 -6.44 -10.77 5.93
CA ARG A 127 -5.19 -11.15 6.66
C ARG A 127 -5.11 -12.63 7.06
N LEU A 128 -6.21 -13.38 6.99
CA LEU A 128 -6.18 -14.84 7.12
C LEU A 128 -5.22 -15.50 6.10
N GLN A 129 -5.05 -14.95 4.90
CA GLN A 129 -4.08 -15.49 3.94
C GLN A 129 -2.65 -15.38 4.47
N ALA A 130 -2.29 -14.24 5.09
CA ALA A 130 -1.00 -14.07 5.75
C ALA A 130 -0.83 -15.04 6.93
N VAL A 131 -1.87 -15.21 7.77
CA VAL A 131 -1.85 -16.16 8.89
C VAL A 131 -1.59 -17.59 8.42
N LYS A 132 -2.25 -18.03 7.34
CA LYS A 132 -2.08 -19.37 6.77
C LYS A 132 -0.72 -19.57 6.12
N LEU A 133 -0.18 -18.53 5.48
CA LEU A 133 1.08 -18.60 4.74
C LEU A 133 2.31 -18.54 5.66
N LEU A 134 2.24 -17.73 6.73
CA LEU A 134 3.37 -17.45 7.63
C LEU A 134 4.12 -18.71 8.13
N PRO A 135 3.46 -19.79 8.58
CA PRO A 135 4.17 -21.00 9.02
C PRO A 135 5.06 -21.62 7.93
N GLY A 136 4.62 -21.59 6.67
CA GLY A 136 5.36 -22.12 5.52
C GLY A 136 6.52 -21.23 5.05
N LEU A 137 6.60 -19.99 5.54
CA LEU A 137 7.68 -19.05 5.25
C LEU A 137 8.75 -18.99 6.34
N ARG A 138 8.60 -19.72 7.45
CA ARG A 138 9.64 -19.85 8.48
C ARG A 138 10.63 -20.94 8.10
N LEU A 139 11.54 -20.61 7.17
CA LEU A 139 12.35 -21.60 6.46
C LEU A 139 13.48 -22.20 7.29
N ASN A 140 14.02 -21.44 8.25
CA ASN A 140 15.10 -21.84 9.16
C ASN A 140 15.20 -20.85 10.35
N GLU A 141 16.29 -20.89 11.09
CA GLU A 141 16.56 -20.09 12.29
C GLU A 141 16.60 -18.56 12.07
N TYR A 142 16.78 -18.10 10.83
CA TYR A 142 16.72 -16.67 10.48
C TYR A 142 15.28 -16.14 10.32
N PHE A 143 14.26 -16.97 10.56
CA PHE A 143 12.87 -16.57 10.45
C PHE A 143 12.13 -16.71 11.78
N CYS A 144 11.25 -15.77 12.05
CA CYS A 144 10.38 -15.77 13.21
C CYS A 144 8.93 -15.44 12.80
N GLY A 145 8.07 -15.24 13.79
CA GLY A 145 6.70 -14.80 13.58
C GLY A 145 5.69 -15.87 13.97
N GLU A 146 4.62 -15.39 14.57
CA GLU A 146 3.43 -16.14 14.92
C GLU A 146 2.23 -15.24 14.70
N SER A 147 1.16 -15.80 14.14
CA SER A 147 -0.08 -15.09 13.87
C SER A 147 -1.22 -16.07 14.02
N PHE A 148 -2.29 -15.63 14.67
CA PHE A 148 -3.39 -16.49 15.08
C PHE A 148 -4.72 -15.92 14.62
N TYR A 149 -5.59 -16.75 14.05
CA TYR A 149 -6.93 -16.35 13.67
C TYR A 149 -7.94 -16.71 14.75
N LEU A 150 -8.49 -15.70 15.41
CA LEU A 150 -9.38 -15.80 16.57
C LEU A 150 -10.82 -15.56 16.10
N SER A 151 -11.65 -16.60 16.13
CA SER A 151 -13.00 -16.60 15.58
C SER A 151 -14.08 -16.34 16.63
N THR A 152 -13.72 -16.36 17.91
CA THR A 152 -14.66 -16.11 19.02
C THR A 152 -14.14 -15.06 20.00
N LEU A 153 -15.06 -14.43 20.74
CA LEU A 153 -14.69 -13.52 21.83
C LEU A 153 -13.91 -14.21 22.95
N ALA A 154 -14.22 -15.48 23.22
CA ALA A 154 -13.51 -16.28 24.22
C ALA A 154 -12.04 -16.49 23.80
N GLU A 155 -11.79 -16.80 22.53
CA GLU A 155 -10.44 -16.89 21.98
C GLU A 155 -9.72 -15.54 22.02
N CYS A 156 -10.41 -14.44 21.70
CA CYS A 156 -9.83 -13.09 21.81
C CYS A 156 -9.42 -12.77 23.25
N SER A 157 -10.29 -13.05 24.23
CA SER A 157 -10.01 -12.83 25.67
C SER A 157 -8.82 -13.65 26.10
N ALA A 158 -8.86 -14.97 25.85
CA ALA A 158 -7.79 -15.88 26.23
C ALA A 158 -6.45 -15.51 25.58
N PHE A 159 -6.45 -15.05 24.33
CA PHE A 159 -5.24 -14.62 23.64
C PHE A 159 -4.62 -13.37 24.29
N VAL A 160 -5.45 -12.38 24.61
CA VAL A 160 -5.03 -11.11 25.24
C VAL A 160 -4.57 -11.34 26.68
N GLU A 161 -5.35 -12.04 27.49
CA GLU A 161 -5.08 -12.24 28.92
C GLU A 161 -3.94 -13.25 29.16
N GLY A 162 -3.68 -14.14 28.21
CA GLY A 162 -2.56 -15.09 28.26
C GLY A 162 -1.19 -14.49 27.92
N ARG A 163 -1.08 -13.18 27.65
CA ARG A 163 0.15 -12.50 27.21
C ARG A 163 0.33 -11.17 27.91
N GLU A 164 1.57 -10.79 28.18
CA GLU A 164 1.87 -9.46 28.73
C GLU A 164 1.48 -8.34 27.74
N ALA A 165 1.78 -8.54 26.46
CA ALA A 165 1.38 -7.64 25.39
C ALA A 165 1.10 -8.42 24.10
N CYS A 166 0.13 -7.94 23.32
CA CYS A 166 -0.17 -8.48 22.00
C CYS A 166 -0.82 -7.41 21.11
N LEU A 167 -0.88 -7.69 19.81
CA LEU A 167 -1.55 -6.87 18.82
C LEU A 167 -2.75 -7.63 18.26
N LEU A 168 -3.93 -7.03 18.33
CA LEU A 168 -5.11 -7.48 17.60
C LEU A 168 -5.31 -6.65 16.34
N LYS A 169 -5.63 -7.30 15.23
CA LYS A 169 -5.83 -6.67 13.92
C LYS A 169 -7.16 -7.12 13.32
N ALA A 170 -7.92 -6.17 12.77
CA ALA A 170 -9.05 -6.51 11.92
C ALA A 170 -8.55 -7.18 10.63
N PRO A 171 -9.20 -8.24 10.12
CA PRO A 171 -8.68 -8.91 8.94
C PRO A 171 -8.64 -8.09 7.65
N LEU A 172 -9.58 -7.17 7.46
CA LEU A 172 -9.65 -6.19 6.39
C LEU A 172 -9.68 -4.79 7.02
N SER A 173 -8.65 -3.99 6.74
CA SER A 173 -8.50 -2.66 7.30
C SER A 173 -7.46 -1.85 6.53
N GLY A 174 -7.57 -0.51 6.50
CA GLY A 174 -6.62 0.35 5.80
C GLY A 174 -5.77 1.23 6.72
N SER A 175 -4.50 1.46 6.37
CA SER A 175 -3.63 2.52 6.93
C SER A 175 -3.55 2.57 8.47
N GLY A 176 -3.29 1.43 9.12
CA GLY A 176 -3.17 1.32 10.59
C GLY A 176 -4.49 1.47 11.36
N LYS A 177 -5.62 1.69 10.66
CA LYS A 177 -6.95 1.60 11.27
C LYS A 177 -7.25 0.11 11.53
N GLY A 178 -7.91 -0.21 12.63
CA GLY A 178 -8.22 -1.62 12.96
C GLY A 178 -7.10 -2.36 13.69
N LEU A 179 -6.14 -1.64 14.29
CA LEU A 179 -5.14 -2.17 15.22
C LEU A 179 -5.56 -1.88 16.66
N ASN A 180 -5.44 -2.87 17.55
CA ASN A 180 -5.58 -2.71 18.99
C ASN A 180 -4.37 -3.29 19.71
N TRP A 181 -3.60 -2.41 20.35
CA TRP A 181 -2.45 -2.78 21.17
C TRP A 181 -2.95 -3.13 22.57
N CYS A 182 -2.80 -4.40 22.96
CA CYS A 182 -3.31 -4.93 24.22
C CYS A 182 -2.14 -5.18 25.18
N LYS A 183 -2.38 -4.93 26.47
CA LYS A 183 -1.39 -5.09 27.56
C LYS A 183 -1.91 -6.06 28.62
N GLY A 184 -2.21 -7.30 28.21
CA GLY A 184 -2.69 -8.36 29.12
C GLY A 184 -4.10 -8.20 29.66
N ILE A 185 -4.84 -7.16 29.28
CA ILE A 185 -6.18 -6.87 29.81
C ILE A 185 -7.19 -6.78 28.68
N PHE A 186 -8.21 -7.65 28.71
CA PHE A 186 -9.31 -7.65 27.77
C PHE A 186 -10.43 -6.70 28.19
N THR A 187 -10.22 -5.40 27.96
CA THR A 187 -11.17 -4.35 28.37
C THR A 187 -12.51 -4.42 27.62
N THR A 188 -13.56 -3.79 28.16
CA THR A 188 -14.87 -3.64 27.49
C THR A 188 -14.76 -3.00 26.11
N PHE A 189 -13.83 -2.06 25.92
CA PHE A 189 -13.57 -1.44 24.63
C PHE A 189 -13.03 -2.46 23.61
N ILE A 190 -12.02 -3.23 24.01
CA ILE A 190 -11.41 -4.26 23.15
C ILE A 190 -12.44 -5.36 22.84
N SER A 191 -13.15 -5.85 23.86
CA SER A 191 -14.21 -6.84 23.69
C SER A 191 -15.30 -6.38 22.73
N GLY A 192 -15.81 -5.15 22.89
CA GLY A 192 -16.80 -4.58 21.98
C GLY A 192 -16.27 -4.39 20.55
N TRP A 193 -14.99 -4.07 20.39
CA TRP A 193 -14.35 -4.02 19.07
C TRP A 193 -14.22 -5.40 18.44
N CYS A 194 -13.70 -6.40 19.17
CA CYS A 194 -13.60 -7.79 18.71
C CYS A 194 -14.96 -8.34 18.31
N ALA A 195 -16.02 -8.09 19.09
CA ALA A 195 -17.37 -8.57 18.80
C ALA A 195 -17.86 -8.06 17.43
N ARG A 196 -17.65 -6.77 17.15
CA ARG A 196 -18.02 -6.16 15.86
C ARG A 196 -17.19 -6.72 14.70
N VAL A 197 -15.87 -6.89 14.90
CA VAL A 197 -14.98 -7.39 13.85
C VAL A 197 -15.28 -8.86 13.54
N VAL A 198 -15.45 -9.71 14.56
CA VAL A 198 -15.87 -11.11 14.39
C VAL A 198 -17.20 -11.19 13.65
N ALA A 199 -18.20 -10.39 14.04
CA ALA A 199 -19.51 -10.41 13.40
C ALA A 199 -19.49 -9.94 11.93
N SER A 200 -18.60 -9.01 11.56
CA SER A 200 -18.56 -8.39 10.23
C SER A 200 -17.51 -9.00 9.28
N GLN A 201 -16.44 -9.58 9.81
CA GLN A 201 -15.29 -10.10 9.04
C GLN A 201 -14.96 -11.56 9.40
N GLY A 202 -15.69 -12.19 10.32
CA GLY A 202 -15.54 -13.61 10.66
C GLY A 202 -14.46 -13.93 11.69
N GLY A 203 -13.59 -12.98 12.06
CA GLY A 203 -12.54 -13.21 13.05
C GLY A 203 -11.62 -12.01 13.27
N VAL A 204 -10.68 -12.15 14.19
CA VAL A 204 -9.64 -11.17 14.53
C VAL A 204 -8.28 -11.85 14.42
N VAL A 205 -7.29 -11.17 13.86
CA VAL A 205 -5.91 -11.67 13.86
C VAL A 205 -5.22 -11.22 15.14
N GLY A 206 -4.65 -12.16 15.90
CA GLY A 206 -3.84 -11.90 17.08
C GLY A 206 -2.37 -12.23 16.82
N GLU A 207 -1.47 -11.34 17.19
CA GLU A 207 -0.02 -11.51 17.03
C GLU A 207 0.73 -11.12 18.32
N PRO A 208 1.83 -11.82 18.66
CA PRO A 208 2.79 -11.33 19.65
C PRO A 208 3.40 -9.98 19.23
N ILE A 209 3.90 -9.21 20.20
CA ILE A 209 4.69 -8.02 19.91
C ILE A 209 6.15 -8.43 19.72
N TYR A 210 6.73 -8.02 18.59
CA TYR A 210 8.15 -8.24 18.29
C TYR A 210 8.95 -6.94 18.46
N ASN A 211 10.21 -7.06 18.89
CA ASN A 211 11.17 -5.96 18.91
C ASN A 211 11.65 -5.67 17.48
N LYS A 212 10.80 -5.00 16.71
CA LYS A 212 11.08 -4.64 15.32
C LYS A 212 12.20 -3.59 15.23
N VAL A 213 13.15 -3.82 14.32
CA VAL A 213 14.21 -2.87 13.98
C VAL A 213 14.12 -2.29 12.57
N GLU A 214 13.46 -2.99 11.63
CA GLU A 214 13.28 -2.53 10.25
C GLU A 214 11.94 -3.01 9.69
N ASP A 215 11.25 -2.14 8.96
CA ASP A 215 10.04 -2.46 8.19
C ASP A 215 10.41 -2.55 6.71
N PHE A 216 10.05 -3.64 6.04
CA PHE A 216 10.28 -3.77 4.60
C PHE A 216 9.19 -4.61 3.95
N ALA A 217 9.09 -4.57 2.63
CA ALA A 217 8.19 -5.39 1.84
C ALA A 217 8.91 -6.00 0.65
N MET A 218 8.37 -7.12 0.18
CA MET A 218 8.64 -7.61 -1.17
C MET A 218 7.40 -7.35 -2.02
N GLU A 219 7.59 -6.64 -3.11
CA GLU A 219 6.55 -6.32 -4.09
C GLU A 219 6.55 -7.35 -5.20
N PHE A 220 5.37 -7.69 -5.70
CA PHE A 220 5.17 -8.67 -6.76
C PHE A 220 4.15 -8.18 -7.79
N TYR A 221 4.17 -8.78 -8.96
CA TYR A 221 3.15 -8.58 -9.99
C TYR A 221 2.54 -9.92 -10.40
N ALA A 222 1.22 -10.02 -10.33
CA ALA A 222 0.45 -11.17 -10.79
C ALA A 222 -0.07 -10.95 -12.21
N ASP A 223 0.16 -11.91 -13.10
CA ASP A 223 -0.28 -11.82 -14.51
C ASP A 223 -1.73 -12.26 -14.75
N GLY A 224 -2.41 -12.79 -13.72
CA GLY A 224 -3.76 -13.36 -13.80
C GLY A 224 -3.84 -14.66 -14.62
N ARG A 225 -2.69 -15.27 -14.93
CA ARG A 225 -2.54 -16.46 -15.78
C ARG A 225 -1.68 -17.54 -15.13
N GLY A 226 -1.60 -17.51 -13.81
CA GLY A 226 -0.92 -18.50 -12.98
C GLY A 226 0.46 -18.10 -12.48
N ARG A 227 0.98 -16.91 -12.82
CA ARG A 227 2.30 -16.48 -12.35
C ARG A 227 2.25 -15.20 -11.53
N VAL A 228 2.95 -15.21 -10.42
CA VAL A 228 3.30 -14.06 -9.61
C VAL A 228 4.82 -13.95 -9.60
N VAL A 229 5.34 -12.81 -10.06
CA VAL A 229 6.78 -12.56 -10.20
C VAL A 229 7.22 -11.45 -9.27
N PHE A 230 8.42 -11.60 -8.71
CA PHE A 230 9.05 -10.56 -7.91
C PHE A 230 9.17 -9.28 -8.73
N ALA A 231 8.63 -8.21 -8.17
CA ALA A 231 8.75 -6.88 -8.73
C ALA A 231 10.00 -6.22 -8.14
N GLY A 232 10.13 -6.16 -6.80
CA GLY A 232 11.29 -5.57 -6.10
C GLY A 232 11.13 -5.46 -4.60
N TYR A 233 12.13 -4.87 -3.94
CA TYR A 233 12.13 -4.61 -2.51
C TYR A 233 11.62 -3.20 -2.18
N SER A 234 11.11 -3.04 -0.96
CA SER A 234 10.68 -1.74 -0.46
C SER A 234 11.04 -1.61 1.02
N VAL A 235 11.75 -0.55 1.43
CA VAL A 235 11.94 -0.21 2.85
C VAL A 235 11.00 0.94 3.17
N PHE A 236 10.15 0.76 4.18
CA PHE A 236 9.16 1.75 4.55
C PHE A 236 9.25 2.11 6.03
N HIS A 237 8.68 3.27 6.36
CA HIS A 237 8.71 3.82 7.70
C HIS A 237 7.29 3.94 8.23
N THR A 238 7.08 3.50 9.47
CA THR A 238 5.82 3.66 10.18
C THR A 238 5.98 4.62 11.36
N GLY A 239 5.02 5.53 11.55
CA GLY A 239 4.97 6.39 12.74
C GLY A 239 4.53 5.60 13.97
N GLY A 240 4.64 6.19 15.17
CA GLY A 240 4.38 5.51 16.45
C GLY A 240 2.98 4.90 16.63
N SER A 241 1.99 5.30 15.81
CA SER A 241 0.66 4.69 15.78
C SER A 241 0.51 3.55 14.75
N GLY A 242 1.60 3.09 14.13
CA GLY A 242 1.60 2.10 13.05
C GLY A 242 1.12 2.62 11.69
N ARG A 243 1.05 3.95 11.51
CA ARG A 243 0.66 4.55 10.22
C ARG A 243 1.87 4.70 9.32
N TYR A 244 1.73 4.33 8.06
CA TYR A 244 2.73 4.57 7.02
C TYR A 244 3.11 6.06 6.95
N ALA A 245 4.41 6.35 6.90
CA ALA A 245 4.99 7.70 6.83
C ALA A 245 5.81 7.93 5.56
N GLY A 246 6.37 6.88 4.96
CA GLY A 246 7.14 7.01 3.73
C GLY A 246 7.99 5.79 3.38
N ASN A 247 8.75 5.90 2.30
CA ASN A 247 9.72 4.91 1.83
C ASN A 247 11.09 5.53 1.61
N ASP A 248 12.12 4.70 1.73
CA ASP A 248 13.42 5.01 1.13
C ASP A 248 13.33 4.80 -0.39
N LEU A 249 13.88 5.72 -1.17
CA LEU A 249 14.00 5.63 -2.62
C LEU A 249 15.40 5.14 -2.96
N LEU A 250 15.54 3.82 -3.01
CA LEU A 250 16.80 3.10 -3.21
C LEU A 250 16.61 2.01 -4.28
N SER A 251 17.71 1.60 -4.93
CA SER A 251 17.68 0.42 -5.81
C SER A 251 17.51 -0.87 -5.02
N ASP A 252 17.05 -1.94 -5.67
CA ASP A 252 16.89 -3.25 -5.06
C ASP A 252 18.22 -3.76 -4.45
N GLU A 253 19.35 -3.49 -5.10
CA GLU A 253 20.69 -3.85 -4.59
C GLU A 253 21.02 -3.11 -3.28
N LYS A 254 20.75 -1.80 -3.22
CA LYS A 254 21.01 -0.98 -2.02
C LYS A 254 20.06 -1.35 -0.88
N ILE A 255 18.79 -1.64 -1.18
CA ILE A 255 17.85 -2.15 -0.18
C ILE A 255 18.34 -3.49 0.36
N LEU A 256 18.70 -4.42 -0.53
CA LEU A 256 19.17 -5.74 -0.11
C LEU A 256 20.46 -5.63 0.70
N GLN A 257 21.39 -4.75 0.33
CA GLN A 257 22.60 -4.45 1.11
C GLN A 257 22.26 -3.93 2.51
N LYS A 258 21.32 -2.97 2.61
CA LYS A 258 20.84 -2.42 3.89
C LYS A 258 20.23 -3.51 4.79
N LEU A 259 19.34 -4.34 4.24
CA LEU A 259 18.71 -5.43 4.99
C LEU A 259 19.72 -6.53 5.35
N SER A 260 20.74 -6.74 4.52
CA SER A 260 21.78 -7.75 4.74
C SER A 260 22.76 -7.40 5.88
N ALA A 261 22.69 -6.18 6.41
CA ALA A 261 23.37 -5.82 7.64
C ALA A 261 22.80 -6.54 8.88
N TYR A 262 21.57 -7.07 8.79
CA TYR A 262 20.88 -7.76 9.88
C TYR A 262 20.84 -9.28 9.69
N VAL A 263 20.50 -9.74 8.49
CA VAL A 263 20.27 -11.16 8.16
C VAL A 263 21.03 -11.50 6.87
N PRO A 264 21.61 -12.70 6.70
CA PRO A 264 22.34 -13.02 5.48
C PRO A 264 21.52 -12.83 4.20
N GLN A 265 22.15 -12.25 3.17
CA GLN A 265 21.51 -11.94 1.88
C GLN A 265 20.78 -13.16 1.26
N GLU A 266 21.35 -14.34 1.40
CA GLU A 266 20.83 -15.61 0.87
C GLU A 266 19.42 -15.93 1.40
N GLU A 267 19.09 -15.52 2.62
CA GLU A 267 17.78 -15.78 3.22
C GLU A 267 16.68 -14.91 2.60
N PHE A 268 16.99 -13.68 2.19
CA PHE A 268 16.06 -12.85 1.43
C PHE A 268 15.81 -13.41 0.03
N ILE A 269 16.84 -13.94 -0.62
CA ILE A 269 16.71 -14.57 -1.95
C ILE A 269 15.86 -15.85 -1.82
N ARG A 270 16.10 -16.65 -0.79
CA ARG A 270 15.33 -17.87 -0.51
C ARG A 270 13.87 -17.56 -0.22
N LEU A 271 13.61 -16.55 0.62
CA LEU A 271 12.26 -16.08 0.93
C LEU A 271 11.54 -15.58 -0.33
N ARG A 272 12.22 -14.78 -1.17
CA ARG A 272 11.68 -14.31 -2.45
C ARG A 272 11.23 -15.48 -3.33
N THR A 273 12.09 -16.47 -3.56
CA THR A 273 11.76 -17.63 -4.39
C THR A 273 10.58 -18.42 -3.81
N ARG A 274 10.56 -18.61 -2.49
CA ARG A 274 9.42 -19.28 -1.83
C ARG A 274 8.12 -18.50 -2.00
N LEU A 275 8.16 -17.18 -1.89
CA LEU A 275 6.99 -16.32 -2.09
C LEU A 275 6.48 -16.36 -3.53
N GLU A 276 7.35 -16.36 -4.54
CA GLU A 276 6.90 -16.49 -5.94
C GLU A 276 6.09 -17.78 -6.16
N GLU A 277 6.52 -18.90 -5.59
CA GLU A 277 5.80 -20.18 -5.63
C GLU A 277 4.43 -20.09 -4.93
N GLU A 278 4.44 -19.69 -3.67
CA GLU A 278 3.24 -19.66 -2.82
C GLU A 278 2.21 -18.64 -3.30
N LEU A 279 2.65 -17.44 -3.69
CA LEU A 279 1.76 -16.40 -4.21
C LEU A 279 1.21 -16.77 -5.59
N SER A 280 1.99 -17.47 -6.44
CA SER A 280 1.48 -18.02 -7.71
C SER A 280 0.37 -19.04 -7.46
N ALA A 281 0.55 -19.93 -6.49
CA ALA A 281 -0.45 -20.92 -6.11
C ALA A 281 -1.72 -20.28 -5.52
N LEU A 282 -1.56 -19.25 -4.67
CA LEU A 282 -2.68 -18.58 -4.00
C LEU A 282 -3.45 -17.63 -4.90
N PHE A 283 -2.75 -16.81 -5.70
CA PHE A 283 -3.34 -15.65 -6.38
C PHE A 283 -3.18 -15.67 -7.89
N GLY A 284 -2.21 -16.42 -8.43
CA GLY A 284 -1.84 -16.37 -9.84
C GLY A 284 -2.98 -16.69 -10.80
N GLY A 285 -3.91 -17.57 -10.41
CA GLY A 285 -5.03 -18.00 -11.25
C GLY A 285 -6.16 -16.99 -11.42
N PHE A 286 -6.24 -15.93 -10.60
CA PHE A 286 -7.35 -14.98 -10.66
C PHE A 286 -6.92 -13.51 -10.53
N TYR A 287 -5.84 -13.21 -9.82
CA TYR A 287 -5.43 -11.83 -9.55
C TYR A 287 -4.53 -11.31 -10.67
N HIS A 288 -4.87 -10.12 -11.20
CA HIS A 288 -4.04 -9.40 -12.17
C HIS A 288 -3.77 -8.01 -11.61
N GLY A 289 -2.53 -7.79 -11.17
CA GLY A 289 -2.10 -6.51 -10.60
C GLY A 289 -0.87 -6.65 -9.71
N TYR A 290 -0.46 -5.52 -9.14
CA TYR A 290 0.58 -5.51 -8.11
C TYR A 290 0.03 -5.98 -6.77
N LEU A 291 0.88 -6.66 -6.00
CA LEU A 291 0.65 -6.97 -4.61
C LEU A 291 1.94 -6.84 -3.80
N GLY A 292 1.81 -6.55 -2.50
CA GLY A 292 2.95 -6.46 -1.58
C GLY A 292 2.82 -7.44 -0.43
N VAL A 293 3.95 -7.98 0.03
CA VAL A 293 4.04 -8.74 1.28
C VAL A 293 4.84 -7.92 2.26
N ASP A 294 4.18 -7.40 3.29
CA ASP A 294 4.79 -6.58 4.32
C ASP A 294 5.51 -7.50 5.32
N MET A 295 6.69 -7.08 5.75
CA MET A 295 7.62 -7.85 6.54
C MET A 295 8.30 -6.94 7.56
N MET A 296 8.99 -7.55 8.51
CA MET A 296 9.86 -6.81 9.42
C MET A 296 11.07 -7.64 9.81
N ILE A 297 12.13 -6.97 10.22
CA ILE A 297 13.28 -7.58 10.89
C ILE A 297 13.10 -7.36 12.39
N CYS A 298 13.22 -8.44 13.15
CA CYS A 298 13.02 -8.47 14.59
C CYS A 298 14.34 -8.79 15.30
N HIS A 299 14.59 -8.11 16.42
CA HIS A 299 15.76 -8.30 17.26
C HIS A 299 15.46 -9.18 18.48
N PHE A 300 16.25 -10.23 18.65
CA PHE A 300 16.22 -11.21 19.74
C PHE A 300 17.56 -11.14 20.49
N PRO A 301 17.72 -10.22 21.46
CA PRO A 301 19.03 -9.90 22.05
C PRO A 301 19.70 -11.10 22.73
N ASP A 302 18.91 -12.04 23.24
CA ASP A 302 19.39 -13.17 24.05
C ASP A 302 19.38 -14.51 23.27
N GLU A 303 19.16 -14.49 21.96
CA GLU A 303 19.10 -15.68 21.11
C GLU A 303 19.98 -15.55 19.87
N ALA A 304 20.52 -16.68 19.38
CA ALA A 304 21.15 -16.75 18.06
C ALA A 304 20.16 -17.35 17.04
N PRO A 305 20.04 -16.80 15.81
CA PRO A 305 20.58 -15.50 15.38
C PRO A 305 19.83 -14.33 16.06
N VAL A 306 20.56 -13.25 16.34
CA VAL A 306 20.05 -12.06 17.05
C VAL A 306 19.05 -11.25 16.22
N TYR A 307 19.08 -11.39 14.90
CA TYR A 307 18.09 -10.80 14.01
C TYR A 307 17.40 -11.91 13.20
N ARG A 308 16.08 -11.79 13.08
CA ARG A 308 15.25 -12.72 12.31
C ARG A 308 14.23 -11.97 11.48
N ILE A 309 13.91 -12.49 10.30
CA ILE A 309 12.86 -11.99 9.43
C ILE A 309 11.52 -12.49 9.95
N HIS A 310 10.55 -11.59 10.15
CA HIS A 310 9.14 -11.93 10.19
C HIS A 310 8.58 -11.82 8.75
N PRO A 311 8.41 -12.94 8.02
CA PRO A 311 8.35 -12.92 6.56
C PRO A 311 6.99 -12.56 5.96
N CYS A 312 5.95 -12.44 6.77
CA CYS A 312 4.61 -12.10 6.29
C CYS A 312 3.76 -11.53 7.43
N VAL A 313 3.74 -10.20 7.55
CA VAL A 313 2.91 -9.44 8.49
C VAL A 313 1.52 -9.19 7.89
N GLU A 314 1.47 -8.85 6.60
CA GLU A 314 0.24 -8.77 5.82
C GLU A 314 0.52 -8.93 4.32
N ILE A 315 -0.52 -9.25 3.56
CA ILE A 315 -0.47 -9.32 2.09
C ILE A 315 -1.46 -8.28 1.56
N ASN A 316 -0.98 -7.36 0.74
CA ASN A 316 -1.74 -6.26 0.17
C ASN A 316 -2.05 -6.55 -1.31
N LEU A 317 -3.24 -7.10 -1.63
CA LEU A 317 -3.68 -7.39 -3.02
C LEU A 317 -4.18 -6.16 -3.77
N ARG A 318 -3.31 -5.17 -3.89
CA ARG A 318 -3.58 -3.90 -4.56
C ARG A 318 -2.28 -3.18 -4.86
N MET A 319 -2.39 -2.10 -5.65
CA MET A 319 -1.34 -1.09 -5.65
C MET A 319 -1.06 -0.64 -4.21
N ASN A 320 0.20 -0.33 -3.92
CA ASN A 320 0.64 0.07 -2.60
C ASN A 320 1.76 1.10 -2.70
N MET A 321 2.10 1.71 -1.58
CA MET A 321 3.09 2.79 -1.53
C MET A 321 4.52 2.30 -1.84
N GLY A 322 4.84 1.04 -1.56
CA GLY A 322 6.13 0.44 -1.91
C GLY A 322 6.32 0.33 -3.42
N VAL A 323 5.27 -0.08 -4.15
CA VAL A 323 5.27 -0.10 -5.62
C VAL A 323 5.41 1.32 -6.18
N VAL A 324 4.73 2.32 -5.59
CA VAL A 324 4.90 3.73 -5.98
C VAL A 324 6.35 4.16 -5.79
N ALA A 325 6.95 3.89 -4.63
CA ALA A 325 8.33 4.23 -4.32
C ALA A 325 9.30 3.64 -5.35
N ARG A 326 9.11 2.37 -5.74
CA ARG A 326 9.95 1.77 -6.78
C ARG A 326 9.79 2.42 -8.14
N PHE A 327 8.56 2.71 -8.57
CA PHE A 327 8.35 3.44 -9.82
C PHE A 327 8.97 4.83 -9.79
N LEU A 328 8.96 5.51 -8.65
CA LEU A 328 9.66 6.78 -8.48
C LEU A 328 11.17 6.61 -8.70
N THR A 329 11.79 5.65 -8.01
CA THR A 329 13.22 5.34 -8.17
C THR A 329 13.56 4.97 -9.61
N ASP A 330 12.89 3.97 -10.18
CA ASP A 330 13.26 3.38 -11.45
C ASP A 330 13.05 4.33 -12.64
N ARG A 331 12.00 5.15 -12.58
CA ARG A 331 11.58 5.99 -13.72
C ARG A 331 12.03 7.43 -13.62
N TYR A 332 12.20 7.97 -12.41
CA TYR A 332 12.36 9.42 -12.25
C TYR A 332 13.57 9.84 -11.43
N LEU A 333 14.27 8.95 -10.73
CA LEU A 333 15.54 9.30 -10.09
C LEU A 333 16.71 9.09 -11.07
N ALA A 334 17.76 9.89 -10.92
CA ALA A 334 19.05 9.62 -11.54
C ALA A 334 19.69 8.36 -10.91
N ALA A 335 20.57 7.66 -11.63
CA ALA A 335 21.08 6.35 -11.20
C ALA A 335 21.77 6.36 -9.82
N ASP A 336 22.48 7.45 -9.50
CA ASP A 336 23.18 7.61 -8.23
C ASP A 336 22.38 8.43 -7.20
N ALA A 337 21.19 8.91 -7.56
CA ALA A 337 20.33 9.66 -6.65
C ALA A 337 19.64 8.71 -5.67
N GLU A 338 19.60 9.13 -4.42
CA GLU A 338 18.85 8.50 -3.35
C GLU A 338 17.94 9.55 -2.72
N GLY A 339 16.86 9.09 -2.10
CA GLY A 339 15.95 10.00 -1.44
C GLY A 339 14.92 9.32 -0.59
N VAL A 340 13.90 10.09 -0.23
CA VAL A 340 12.76 9.62 0.53
C VAL A 340 11.48 10.03 -0.14
N PHE A 341 10.53 9.10 -0.18
CA PHE A 341 9.14 9.34 -0.52
C PHE A 341 8.35 9.49 0.78
N ARG A 342 7.62 10.60 0.96
CA ARG A 342 6.93 10.91 2.22
C ARG A 342 5.49 11.31 1.99
N ILE A 343 4.64 10.93 2.95
CA ILE A 343 3.26 11.39 3.05
C ILE A 343 3.02 12.03 4.42
N ASP A 344 2.68 13.31 4.40
CA ASP A 344 2.39 14.09 5.60
C ASP A 344 0.90 14.43 5.67
N TYR A 345 0.37 14.50 6.89
CA TYR A 345 -0.99 14.96 7.16
C TYR A 345 -0.96 16.25 7.99
N TYR A 346 -1.76 17.23 7.57
CA TYR A 346 -1.88 18.54 8.18
C TYR A 346 -3.32 18.80 8.66
N PRO A 347 -3.52 19.00 9.98
CA PRO A 347 -4.86 19.16 10.56
C PRO A 347 -5.48 20.54 10.28
N LEU A 348 -4.70 21.56 9.90
CA LEU A 348 -5.19 22.90 9.58
C LEU A 348 -5.00 23.26 8.11
N ALA A 349 -5.95 24.01 7.55
CA ALA A 349 -5.88 24.45 6.16
C ALA A 349 -4.69 25.40 5.97
N GLY A 350 -4.07 25.39 4.78
CA GLY A 350 -2.92 26.22 4.45
C GLY A 350 -1.57 25.72 4.98
N GLN A 351 -1.52 24.89 6.03
CA GLN A 351 -0.25 24.37 6.56
C GLN A 351 0.53 23.56 5.52
N ALA A 352 -0.15 22.66 4.79
CA ALA A 352 0.49 21.88 3.73
C ALA A 352 1.11 22.76 2.64
N LEU A 353 0.45 23.89 2.30
CA LEU A 353 0.91 24.84 1.29
C LEU A 353 2.10 25.66 1.78
N GLU A 354 2.09 26.08 3.05
CA GLU A 354 3.21 26.79 3.66
C GLU A 354 4.47 25.92 3.70
N GLU A 355 4.32 24.69 4.18
CA GLU A 355 5.38 23.69 4.19
C GLU A 355 5.88 23.35 2.78
N HIS A 356 4.98 23.28 1.79
CA HIS A 356 5.35 23.10 0.39
C HIS A 356 6.24 24.27 -0.11
N ARG A 357 5.87 25.52 0.17
CA ARG A 357 6.64 26.70 -0.24
C ARG A 357 8.02 26.73 0.44
N GLN A 358 8.07 26.43 1.73
CA GLN A 358 9.32 26.36 2.49
C GLN A 358 10.25 25.28 1.94
N MET A 359 9.74 24.08 1.68
CA MET A 359 10.53 22.98 1.10
C MET A 359 11.01 23.31 -0.32
N SER A 360 10.16 23.90 -1.17
CA SER A 360 10.55 24.33 -2.51
C SER A 360 11.64 25.40 -2.51
N ALA A 361 11.64 26.30 -1.53
CA ALA A 361 12.69 27.32 -1.39
C ALA A 361 13.99 26.74 -0.80
N SER A 362 13.88 25.83 0.16
CA SER A 362 15.04 25.28 0.90
C SER A 362 15.76 24.17 0.13
N PHE A 363 15.04 23.44 -0.72
CA PHE A 363 15.56 22.31 -1.49
C PHE A 363 15.18 22.47 -2.98
N PRO A 364 15.81 23.41 -3.71
CA PRO A 364 15.53 23.61 -5.13
C PRO A 364 15.69 22.31 -5.92
N LEU A 365 14.68 22.00 -6.74
CA LEU A 365 14.67 20.79 -7.54
C LEU A 365 15.72 20.87 -8.65
N SER A 366 16.60 19.87 -8.71
CA SER A 366 17.53 19.66 -9.83
C SER A 366 17.08 18.47 -10.67
N VAL A 367 16.95 18.68 -11.98
CA VAL A 367 16.56 17.65 -12.96
C VAL A 367 17.51 17.71 -14.14
N GLU A 368 18.10 16.57 -14.48
CA GLU A 368 18.94 16.38 -15.67
C GLU A 368 18.42 15.19 -16.47
N ASN A 369 18.33 15.34 -17.80
CA ASN A 369 17.85 14.27 -18.68
C ASN A 369 16.51 13.66 -18.23
N ASN A 370 15.56 14.50 -17.81
CA ASN A 370 14.25 14.10 -17.28
C ASN A 370 14.30 13.22 -16.02
N ARG A 371 15.43 13.22 -15.28
CA ARG A 371 15.62 12.52 -14.01
C ARG A 371 15.95 13.50 -12.89
N VAL A 372 15.34 13.31 -11.73
CA VAL A 372 15.60 14.06 -10.50
C VAL A 372 16.97 13.66 -9.95
N CYS A 373 17.82 14.65 -9.76
CA CYS A 373 19.17 14.48 -9.21
C CYS A 373 19.23 14.86 -7.73
N ALA A 374 18.53 15.93 -7.34
CA ALA A 374 18.53 16.48 -5.99
C ALA A 374 17.28 17.33 -5.72
N GLY A 375 16.98 17.60 -4.46
CA GLY A 375 15.98 18.60 -4.04
C GLY A 375 14.58 18.03 -3.82
N TYR A 376 13.60 18.93 -3.73
CA TYR A 376 12.21 18.61 -3.36
C TYR A 376 11.26 18.64 -4.57
N LEU A 377 10.49 17.57 -4.75
CA LEU A 377 9.46 17.46 -5.79
C LEU A 377 8.09 17.09 -5.16
N PRO A 378 7.09 17.99 -5.20
CA PRO A 378 5.71 17.60 -4.89
C PRO A 378 5.22 16.61 -5.94
N LEU A 379 4.58 15.53 -5.50
CA LEU A 379 4.05 14.49 -6.39
C LEU A 379 2.57 14.73 -6.73
N VAL A 380 1.89 15.65 -6.06
CA VAL A 380 0.54 16.09 -6.40
C VAL A 380 0.42 17.61 -6.21
N PRO A 381 -0.61 18.27 -6.78
CA PRO A 381 -0.85 19.69 -6.51
C PRO A 381 -1.02 19.95 -5.01
N VAL A 382 -0.34 20.97 -4.50
CA VAL A 382 -0.51 21.44 -3.12
C VAL A 382 -1.24 22.77 -3.13
N THR A 383 -2.39 22.82 -2.48
CA THR A 383 -3.28 23.99 -2.43
C THR A 383 -3.56 24.41 -0.99
N SER A 384 -4.25 25.54 -0.79
CA SER A 384 -4.66 25.98 0.55
C SER A 384 -5.63 25.01 1.23
N GLN A 385 -6.30 24.15 0.48
CA GLN A 385 -7.24 23.15 1.00
C GLN A 385 -6.59 21.78 1.24
N SER A 386 -5.39 21.55 0.71
CA SER A 386 -4.69 20.28 0.85
C SER A 386 -4.42 19.97 2.32
N ARG A 387 -4.79 18.75 2.73
CA ARG A 387 -4.52 18.20 4.07
C ARG A 387 -3.47 17.11 4.02
N TYR A 388 -3.29 16.49 2.87
CA TYR A 388 -2.21 15.55 2.62
C TYR A 388 -1.20 16.15 1.65
N ARG A 389 0.08 15.99 1.98
CA ARG A 389 1.19 16.31 1.07
C ARG A 389 1.92 15.02 0.77
N VAL A 390 2.18 14.76 -0.50
CA VAL A 390 3.02 13.65 -0.92
C VAL A 390 4.10 14.17 -1.84
N PHE A 391 5.34 13.78 -1.56
CA PHE A 391 6.53 14.33 -2.20
C PHE A 391 7.67 13.34 -2.18
N LEU A 392 8.64 13.55 -3.06
CA LEU A 392 9.98 13.00 -2.89
C LEU A 392 10.97 14.10 -2.54
N ARG A 393 12.00 13.73 -1.79
CA ARG A 393 13.18 14.57 -1.54
C ARG A 393 14.42 13.75 -1.81
N CYS A 394 15.25 14.21 -2.72
CA CYS A 394 16.60 13.69 -2.91
C CYS A 394 17.58 14.64 -2.23
N ASP A 395 18.65 14.09 -1.67
CA ASP A 395 19.66 14.88 -0.96
C ASP A 395 20.54 15.72 -1.90
#